data_AF-A0A7K3F2M6-F1
#
_entry.id   AF-A0A7K3F2M6-F1
#
_cell.length_a   1.000
_cell.length_b   1.000
_cell.length_c   1.000
_cell.angle_alpha   90.00
_cell.angle_beta   90.00
_cell.angle_gamma   90.00
#
_symmetry.space_group_name_H-M   'P 1'
#
loop_
_entity.id
_entity.type
_entity.pdbx_description
1 polymer ?
#
loop_
_entity_poly.entity_id
_entity_poly.type
_entity_poly.pdbx_seq_one_letter_code
_entity_poly.pdbx_strand_id
1 'polypeptide(L)'
;MEKRRTTQSGLPIEPVYGPGDQEGWDPAERLGEPGRYPFTRGVYPSMYTGRPWTMRQYAGFGTATESNARYKQLIANGTMGLSVAFDLPTQMGHDSDAPIASGEVGKVGVAIDS
;
A
#
# COMPACT_ATOMS: atom_id res chain seq x y z
N MET A 1 -13.69 35.02 -14.35
CA MET A 1 -12.35 34.73 -13.79
C MET A 1 -12.15 33.23 -13.86
N GLU A 2 -11.19 32.78 -14.65
CA GLU A 2 -10.92 31.35 -14.82
C GLU A 2 -10.24 30.80 -13.56
N LYS A 3 -10.84 29.79 -12.95
CA LYS A 3 -10.39 29.22 -11.69
C LYS A 3 -9.18 28.33 -11.98
N ARG A 4 -7.97 28.80 -11.65
CA ARG A 4 -6.72 28.03 -11.81
C ARG A 4 -6.88 26.67 -11.11
N ARG A 5 -6.71 25.57 -11.86
CA ARG A 5 -6.79 24.22 -11.31
C ARG A 5 -5.52 23.93 -10.54
N THR A 6 -5.68 23.28 -9.39
CA THR A 6 -4.56 22.81 -8.57
C THR A 6 -4.76 21.36 -8.18
N THR A 7 -3.66 20.65 -7.95
CA THR A 7 -3.69 19.31 -7.32
C THR A 7 -4.15 19.43 -5.86
N GLN A 8 -4.46 18.28 -5.23
CA GLN A 8 -4.70 18.24 -3.77
C GLN A 8 -3.48 18.69 -2.95
N SER A 9 -2.27 18.57 -3.50
CA SER A 9 -1.03 19.07 -2.90
C SER A 9 -0.74 20.55 -3.21
N GLY A 10 -1.63 21.24 -3.92
CA GLY A 10 -1.51 22.67 -4.21
C GLY A 10 -0.64 23.03 -5.42
N LEU A 11 -0.22 22.06 -6.23
CA LEU A 11 0.54 22.32 -7.46
C LEU A 11 -0.38 22.85 -8.56
N PRO A 12 0.02 23.88 -9.32
CA PRO A 12 -0.77 24.37 -10.45
C PRO A 12 -0.89 23.29 -11.54
N ILE A 13 -2.07 23.19 -12.14
CA ILE A 13 -2.32 22.32 -13.30
C ILE A 13 -2.59 23.21 -14.51
N GLU A 14 -1.70 23.17 -15.48
CA GLU A 14 -1.86 23.89 -16.74
C GLU A 14 -2.78 23.11 -17.70
N PRO A 15 -3.54 23.79 -18.59
CA PRO A 15 -4.45 23.11 -19.52
C PRO A 15 -3.74 22.18 -20.52
N VAL A 16 -2.51 22.50 -20.89
CA VAL A 16 -1.66 21.73 -21.82
C VAL A 16 -0.22 21.85 -21.35
N TYR A 17 0.53 20.74 -21.40
CA TYR A 17 1.97 20.69 -21.17
C TYR A 17 2.69 20.36 -22.48
N GLY A 18 3.78 21.05 -22.77
CA GLY A 18 4.62 20.90 -23.95
C GLY A 18 6.12 20.88 -23.61
N PRO A 19 7.00 20.87 -24.62
CA PRO A 19 8.45 20.77 -24.42
C PRO A 19 9.06 21.89 -23.56
N GLY A 20 8.46 23.09 -23.56
CA GLY A 20 8.94 24.22 -22.75
C GLY A 20 8.73 24.05 -21.24
N ASP A 21 7.82 23.17 -20.81
CA ASP A 21 7.55 22.95 -19.39
C ASP A 21 8.63 22.11 -18.68
N GLN A 22 9.65 21.66 -19.43
CA GLN A 22 10.82 20.96 -18.91
C GLN A 22 12.09 21.84 -18.92
N GLU A 23 11.95 23.17 -19.04
CA GLU A 23 13.11 24.07 -19.02
C GLU A 23 13.91 23.93 -17.72
N GLY A 24 15.21 23.67 -17.84
CA GLY A 24 16.11 23.40 -16.71
C GLY A 24 16.03 21.99 -16.12
N TRP A 25 15.27 21.08 -16.72
CA TRP A 25 15.21 19.67 -16.32
C TRP A 25 16.15 18.81 -17.20
N ASP A 26 17.14 18.17 -16.57
CA ASP A 26 18.03 17.22 -17.24
C ASP A 26 17.57 15.77 -17.00
N PRO A 27 17.12 15.04 -18.03
CA PRO A 27 16.79 13.63 -17.91
C PRO A 27 17.95 12.75 -17.43
N ALA A 28 19.20 13.05 -17.80
CA ALA A 28 20.35 12.24 -17.40
C ALA A 28 20.54 12.24 -15.87
N GLU A 29 20.31 13.37 -15.22
CA GLU A 29 20.42 13.53 -13.77
C GLU A 29 19.14 13.12 -13.02
N ARG A 30 17.97 13.49 -13.55
CA ARG A 30 16.69 13.40 -12.82
C ARG A 30 15.90 12.14 -13.16
N LEU A 31 16.03 11.62 -14.37
CA LEU A 31 15.33 10.40 -14.81
C LEU A 31 16.19 9.16 -14.60
N GLY A 32 17.43 9.17 -15.09
CA GLY A 32 18.39 8.07 -14.97
C GLY A 32 17.93 6.75 -15.59
N GLU A 33 18.63 5.66 -15.25
CA GLU A 33 18.35 4.29 -15.67
C GLU A 33 17.61 3.49 -14.58
N PRO A 34 16.73 2.52 -14.93
CA PRO A 34 16.08 1.68 -13.93
C PRO A 34 17.10 0.86 -13.13
N GLY A 35 16.89 0.73 -11.82
CA GLY A 35 17.82 0.04 -10.92
C GLY A 35 19.10 0.81 -10.59
N ARG A 36 19.19 2.09 -10.95
CA ARG A 36 20.30 2.99 -10.58
C ARG A 36 19.74 4.28 -9.99
N TYR A 37 20.50 4.90 -9.08
CA TYR A 37 20.17 6.24 -8.56
C TYR A 37 19.95 7.21 -9.75
N PRO A 38 18.93 8.08 -9.72
CA PRO A 38 18.01 8.39 -8.61
C PRO A 38 16.79 7.45 -8.47
N PHE A 39 16.75 6.34 -9.21
CA PHE A 39 15.68 5.33 -9.20
C PHE A 39 14.31 5.85 -9.67
N THR A 40 14.26 7.00 -10.34
CA THR A 40 13.02 7.58 -10.88
C THR A 40 12.29 6.62 -11.83
N ARG A 41 13.02 5.79 -12.57
CA ARG A 41 12.46 4.74 -13.46
C ARG A 41 12.20 3.39 -12.77
N GLY A 42 12.40 3.30 -11.46
CA GLY A 42 12.20 2.10 -10.67
C GLY A 42 13.47 1.57 -10.02
N VAL A 43 13.30 0.82 -8.92
CA VAL A 43 14.40 0.31 -8.08
C VAL A 43 15.07 -0.95 -8.63
N TYR A 44 14.48 -1.61 -9.63
CA TYR A 44 15.02 -2.81 -10.26
C TYR A 44 15.26 -2.58 -11.77
N PRO A 45 16.34 -3.10 -12.37
CA PRO A 45 16.62 -2.90 -13.80
C PRO A 45 15.52 -3.41 -14.74
N SER A 46 14.91 -4.56 -14.42
CA SER A 46 13.87 -5.18 -15.25
C SER A 46 12.45 -4.88 -14.79
N MET A 47 12.26 -4.30 -13.60
CA MET A 47 10.95 -4.07 -12.98
C MET A 47 9.97 -5.25 -13.26
N TYR A 48 8.79 -4.94 -13.83
CA TYR A 48 7.71 -5.88 -14.04
C TYR A 48 7.88 -6.78 -15.27
N THR A 49 8.85 -6.51 -16.16
CA THR A 49 9.17 -7.46 -17.24
C THR A 49 9.96 -8.66 -16.73
N GLY A 50 10.66 -8.51 -15.59
CA GLY A 50 11.29 -9.61 -14.87
C GLY A 50 10.36 -10.26 -13.85
N ARG A 51 9.75 -9.47 -12.97
CA ARG A 51 8.82 -9.97 -11.94
C ARG A 51 7.71 -8.95 -11.68
N PRO A 52 6.43 -9.31 -11.85
CA PRO A 52 5.31 -8.45 -11.47
C PRO A 52 5.34 -8.07 -9.98
N TRP A 53 4.66 -6.98 -9.62
CA TRP A 53 4.49 -6.63 -8.21
C TRP A 53 3.75 -7.74 -7.44
N THR A 54 3.97 -7.80 -6.12
CA THR A 54 3.28 -8.79 -5.30
C THR A 54 1.83 -8.36 -5.09
N MET A 55 0.87 -9.14 -5.58
CA MET A 55 -0.52 -8.99 -5.17
C MET A 55 -0.65 -9.41 -3.70
N ARG A 56 -0.89 -8.43 -2.83
CA ARG A 56 -0.90 -8.61 -1.36
C ARG A 56 -2.17 -8.02 -0.78
N GLN A 57 -3.16 -8.88 -0.52
CA GLN A 57 -4.42 -8.45 0.05
C GLN A 57 -4.29 -8.28 1.56
N TYR A 58 -4.74 -7.12 2.08
CA TYR A 58 -4.87 -6.88 3.51
C TYR A 58 -6.16 -7.51 4.03
N ALA A 59 -6.03 -8.43 4.99
CA ALA A 59 -7.16 -9.19 5.50
C ALA A 59 -6.92 -9.70 6.93
N GLY A 60 -8.01 -9.83 7.67
CA GLY A 60 -8.07 -10.39 9.02
C GLY A 60 -9.42 -10.00 9.63
N PHE A 61 -10.07 -10.94 10.31
CA PHE A 61 -11.30 -10.73 11.07
C PHE A 61 -11.55 -11.93 12.00
N GLY A 62 -12.30 -11.72 13.06
CA GLY A 62 -12.71 -12.76 14.00
C GLY A 62 -11.50 -13.46 14.63
N THR A 63 -11.56 -14.79 14.65
CA THR A 63 -10.52 -15.64 15.23
C THR A 63 -9.40 -15.95 14.23
N ALA A 64 -8.25 -16.40 14.75
CA ALA A 64 -7.13 -16.87 13.93
C ALA A 64 -7.53 -17.99 12.96
N THR A 65 -8.46 -18.87 13.36
CA THR A 65 -8.97 -19.96 12.53
C THR A 65 -9.75 -19.45 11.32
N GLU A 66 -10.66 -18.49 11.53
CA GLU A 66 -11.46 -17.88 10.47
C GLU A 66 -10.59 -17.08 9.50
N SER A 67 -9.67 -16.28 10.05
CA SER A 67 -8.70 -15.53 9.26
C SER A 67 -7.79 -16.45 8.43
N ASN A 68 -7.31 -17.56 8.99
CA ASN A 68 -6.52 -18.55 8.26
C ASN A 68 -7.31 -19.21 7.11
N ALA A 69 -8.59 -19.53 7.33
CA ALA A 69 -9.44 -20.03 6.26
C ALA A 69 -9.55 -19.01 5.11
N ARG A 70 -9.71 -17.73 5.44
CA ARG A 70 -9.70 -16.64 4.46
C ARG A 70 -8.36 -16.51 3.73
N TYR A 71 -7.22 -16.63 4.44
CA TYR A 71 -5.90 -16.55 3.82
C TYR A 71 -5.67 -17.67 2.80
N LYS A 72 -6.07 -18.89 3.12
CA LYS A 72 -6.01 -20.01 2.18
C LYS A 72 -6.87 -19.77 0.95
N GLN A 73 -8.07 -19.22 1.11
CA GLN A 73 -8.91 -18.81 -0.02
C GLN A 73 -8.23 -17.75 -0.88
N LEU A 74 -7.62 -16.73 -0.29
CA LEU A 74 -6.92 -15.67 -1.04
C LEU A 74 -5.74 -16.22 -1.85
N ILE A 75 -4.94 -17.11 -1.26
CA ILE A 75 -3.83 -17.79 -1.93
C ILE A 75 -4.35 -18.65 -3.09
N ALA A 76 -5.40 -19.44 -2.85
CA ALA A 76 -6.03 -20.25 -3.90
C ALA A 76 -6.59 -19.42 -5.06
N ASN A 77 -6.92 -18.14 -4.82
CA ASN A 77 -7.39 -17.19 -5.82
C ASN A 77 -6.25 -16.28 -6.37
N GLY A 78 -4.99 -16.64 -6.17
CA GLY A 78 -3.84 -15.99 -6.85
C GLY A 78 -3.15 -14.87 -6.07
N THR A 79 -3.49 -14.65 -4.79
CA THR A 79 -2.69 -13.76 -3.93
C THR A 79 -1.30 -14.35 -3.71
N MET A 80 -0.24 -13.55 -3.91
CA MET A 80 1.16 -13.98 -3.77
C MET A 80 1.79 -13.54 -2.43
N GLY A 81 1.08 -12.77 -1.62
CA GLY A 81 1.52 -12.39 -0.28
C GLY A 81 0.34 -12.12 0.65
N LEU A 82 0.46 -12.53 1.91
CA LEU A 82 -0.52 -12.21 2.94
C LEU A 82 -0.15 -10.89 3.64
N SER A 83 -1.15 -10.13 4.05
CA SER A 83 -0.99 -8.99 4.95
C SER A 83 -2.11 -9.05 6.00
N VAL A 84 -1.71 -9.11 7.27
CA VAL A 84 -2.59 -9.45 8.38
C VAL A 84 -3.13 -8.17 9.02
N ALA A 85 -4.46 -8.05 9.09
CA ALA A 85 -5.16 -7.01 9.83
C ALA A 85 -5.47 -7.50 11.24
N PHE A 86 -4.98 -6.80 12.26
CA PHE A 86 -5.25 -7.11 13.67
C PHE A 86 -6.43 -6.30 14.19
N ASP A 87 -7.15 -6.81 15.19
CA ASP A 87 -8.21 -6.05 15.85
C ASP A 87 -7.65 -4.89 16.70
N LEU A 88 -8.52 -4.04 17.24
CA LEU A 88 -8.06 -2.91 18.05
C LEU A 88 -7.39 -3.34 19.36
N PRO A 89 -7.92 -4.30 20.15
CA PRO A 89 -7.23 -4.80 21.35
C PRO A 89 -5.80 -5.27 21.07
N THR A 90 -5.59 -6.11 20.06
CA THR A 90 -4.27 -6.60 19.66
C THR A 90 -3.34 -5.44 19.28
N GLN A 91 -3.83 -4.46 18.50
CA GLN A 91 -3.05 -3.28 18.11
C GLN A 91 -2.68 -2.39 19.30
N MET A 92 -3.53 -2.36 20.33
CA MET A 92 -3.34 -1.57 21.55
C MET A 92 -2.58 -2.32 22.65
N GLY A 93 -2.25 -3.60 22.45
CA GLY A 93 -1.53 -4.42 23.42
C GLY A 93 -2.41 -4.90 24.60
N HIS A 94 -3.68 -5.16 24.34
CA HIS A 94 -4.62 -5.74 25.30
C HIS A 94 -5.03 -7.14 24.87
N ASP A 95 -5.00 -8.07 25.82
CA ASP A 95 -5.59 -9.40 25.66
C ASP A 95 -7.11 -9.28 25.49
N SER A 96 -7.69 -10.26 24.80
CA SER A 96 -9.11 -10.30 24.47
C SER A 96 -10.05 -10.32 25.69
N ASP A 97 -9.56 -10.71 26.87
CA ASP A 97 -10.32 -10.73 28.13
C ASP A 97 -10.20 -9.43 28.95
N ALA A 98 -9.38 -8.47 28.51
CA ALA A 98 -9.25 -7.18 29.16
C ALA A 98 -10.60 -6.44 29.13
N PRO A 99 -11.05 -5.82 30.24
CA PRO A 99 -12.35 -5.13 30.29
C PRO A 99 -12.52 -4.05 29.20
N ILE A 100 -11.42 -3.38 28.80
CA ILE A 100 -11.41 -2.34 27.76
C ILE A 100 -11.56 -2.91 26.34
N ALA A 101 -11.28 -4.20 26.13
CA ALA A 101 -11.37 -4.86 24.83
C ALA A 101 -12.80 -5.26 24.44
N SER A 102 -13.71 -5.29 25.43
CA SER A 102 -15.10 -5.72 25.23
C SER A 102 -15.79 -4.96 24.10
N GLY A 103 -16.32 -5.71 23.11
CA GLY A 103 -17.00 -5.17 21.94
C GLY A 103 -16.09 -4.83 20.74
N GLU A 104 -14.77 -4.96 20.87
CA GLU A 104 -13.81 -4.70 19.79
C GLU A 104 -12.99 -5.95 19.38
N VAL A 105 -13.00 -7.01 20.19
CA VAL A 105 -12.33 -8.29 19.90
C VAL A 105 -12.80 -8.87 18.57
N GLY A 106 -11.87 -9.11 17.64
CA GLY A 106 -12.12 -9.73 16.33
C GLY A 106 -12.93 -8.88 15.34
N LYS A 107 -13.29 -7.64 15.66
CA LYS A 107 -14.28 -6.86 14.90
C LYS A 107 -13.74 -6.24 13.62
N VAL A 108 -12.55 -5.66 13.69
CA VAL A 108 -11.90 -4.97 12.56
C VAL A 108 -10.62 -5.66 12.08
N GLY A 109 -10.32 -6.82 12.66
CA GLY A 109 -9.13 -7.60 12.39
C GLY A 109 -9.16 -8.91 13.17
N VAL A 110 -8.10 -9.70 13.06
CA VAL A 110 -7.94 -10.95 13.81
C VAL A 110 -7.50 -10.64 15.25
N ALA A 111 -8.11 -11.29 16.23
CA ALA A 111 -7.67 -11.25 17.63
C ALA A 111 -6.47 -12.17 17.85
N ILE A 112 -5.40 -11.67 18.47
CA ILE A 112 -4.19 -12.44 18.82
C ILE A 112 -3.71 -12.04 20.21
N ASP A 113 -3.71 -13.01 21.13
CA ASP A 113 -3.28 -12.81 22.52
C ASP A 113 -1.94 -13.53 22.84
N SER A 114 -1.56 -14.56 22.06
CA SER A 114 -0.38 -15.43 22.32
C SER A 114 0.29 -15.97 21.06
#